data_AF-A0A0P7VZ42-F1
#
_entry.id   AF-A0A0P7VZ42-F1
#
_cell.length_a   1.000
_cell.length_b   1.000
_cell.length_c   1.000
_cell.angle_alpha   90.00
_cell.angle_beta   90.00
_cell.angle_gamma   90.00
#
_symmetry.space_group_name_H-M   'P 1'
#
loop_
_entity.id
_entity.type
_entity.pdbx_description
1 polymer ?
#
loop_
_entity_poly.entity_id
_entity_poly.type
_entity_poly.pdbx_seq_one_letter_code
_entity_poly.pdbx_strand_id
1 'polypeptide(L)'
;MKTTIWASLALISGCASIDTPQIEDAVTLYRNSPYSSFLRVHWATFDAVDGIDYNRGNCEMAARVLNANLAASSEAKSRQASPDLGFWCEDGVFDQTGNAPLSFEAEFPSATTSSMRFTD
;
A
#
# COMPACT_ATOMS: atom_id res chain seq x y z
N MET A 1 -34.17 -6.82 63.15
CA MET A 1 -32.75 -6.64 62.76
C MET A 1 -32.21 -7.98 62.29
N LYS A 2 -31.84 -8.09 61.00
CA LYS A 2 -30.90 -9.06 60.42
C LYS A 2 -30.71 -8.66 58.95
N THR A 3 -29.63 -7.96 58.66
CA THR A 3 -29.22 -7.49 57.33
C THR A 3 -28.26 -8.51 56.73
N THR A 4 -28.61 -9.11 55.60
CA THR A 4 -27.73 -9.99 54.83
C THR A 4 -27.14 -9.19 53.68
N ILE A 5 -25.83 -8.93 53.74
CA ILE A 5 -25.07 -8.18 52.74
C ILE A 5 -24.73 -9.12 51.58
N TRP A 6 -25.16 -8.78 50.37
CA TRP A 6 -24.72 -9.44 49.14
C TRP A 6 -23.48 -8.71 48.62
N ALA A 7 -22.35 -9.41 48.55
CA ALA A 7 -21.13 -8.89 47.92
C ALA A 7 -21.17 -9.23 46.42
N SER A 8 -21.48 -8.23 45.58
CA SER A 8 -21.30 -8.33 44.13
C SER A 8 -19.83 -8.05 43.79
N LEU A 9 -19.17 -9.05 43.20
CA LEU A 9 -17.81 -8.94 42.67
C LEU A 9 -17.90 -8.25 41.29
N ALA A 10 -17.49 -6.98 41.22
CA ALA A 10 -17.42 -6.24 39.96
C ALA A 10 -16.15 -6.65 39.19
N LEU A 11 -16.33 -7.42 38.11
CA LEU A 11 -15.27 -7.66 37.13
C LEU A 11 -15.05 -6.38 36.33
N ILE A 12 -13.92 -5.72 36.56
CA ILE A 12 -13.48 -4.55 35.80
C ILE A 12 -13.12 -5.04 34.40
N SER A 13 -14.04 -4.87 33.45
CA SER A 13 -13.78 -5.04 32.03
C SER A 13 -12.88 -3.91 31.57
N GLY A 14 -11.57 -4.15 31.58
CA GLY A 14 -10.61 -3.32 30.89
C GLY A 14 -10.74 -3.60 29.40
N CYS A 15 -11.50 -2.77 28.68
CA CYS A 15 -11.37 -2.66 27.23
C CYS A 15 -9.99 -2.07 26.97
N ALA A 16 -8.98 -2.92 26.76
CA ALA A 16 -7.82 -2.49 26.01
C ALA A 16 -8.35 -2.02 24.65
N SER A 17 -8.15 -0.73 24.34
CA SER A 17 -8.31 -0.26 22.97
C SER A 17 -7.37 -1.11 22.12
N ILE A 18 -7.94 -2.05 21.38
CA ILE A 18 -7.22 -2.70 20.29
C ILE A 18 -7.01 -1.55 19.32
N ASP A 19 -5.79 -1.02 19.26
CA ASP A 19 -5.37 -0.15 18.16
C ASP A 19 -5.68 -0.93 16.89
N THR A 20 -6.80 -0.57 16.29
CA THR A 20 -7.21 -1.14 15.02
C THR A 20 -6.14 -0.65 14.06
N PRO A 21 -5.45 -1.54 13.32
CA PRO A 21 -4.47 -1.10 12.34
C PRO A 21 -5.14 -0.01 11.51
N GLN A 22 -4.47 1.13 11.36
CA GLN A 22 -5.01 2.30 10.68
C GLN A 22 -5.09 1.98 9.18
N ILE A 23 -6.10 1.18 8.80
CA ILE A 23 -6.39 0.78 7.43
C ILE A 23 -6.62 2.01 6.55
N GLU A 24 -7.05 3.12 7.16
CA GLU A 24 -7.36 4.38 6.48
C GLU A 24 -6.14 5.02 5.82
N ASP A 25 -4.93 4.80 6.33
CA ASP A 25 -3.68 5.36 5.78
C ASP A 25 -2.86 4.35 4.94
N ALA A 26 -3.38 3.14 4.75
CA ALA A 26 -2.69 2.12 3.98
C ALA A 26 -2.68 2.46 2.48
N VAL A 27 -1.59 2.14 1.79
CA VAL A 27 -1.49 2.20 0.32
C VAL A 27 -0.97 0.88 -0.18
N THR A 28 -1.64 0.29 -1.17
CA THR A 28 -1.22 -0.98 -1.76
C THR A 28 -0.53 -0.77 -3.10
N LEU A 29 0.65 -1.37 -3.23
CA LEU A 29 1.37 -1.53 -4.49
C LEU A 29 0.92 -2.82 -5.17
N TYR A 30 0.38 -2.66 -6.36
CA TYR A 30 -0.03 -3.74 -7.23
C TYR A 30 0.98 -3.93 -8.35
N ARG A 31 0.92 -5.12 -8.94
CA ARG A 31 1.39 -5.39 -10.30
C ARG A 31 0.37 -6.24 -11.03
N ASN A 32 0.50 -6.33 -12.33
CA ASN A 32 -0.25 -7.31 -13.10
C ASN A 32 0.64 -8.46 -13.60
N SER A 33 0.04 -9.33 -14.41
CA SER A 33 0.62 -10.60 -14.83
C SER A 33 0.89 -10.62 -16.33
N PRO A 34 2.05 -11.17 -16.78
CA PRO A 34 2.29 -11.47 -18.19
C PRO A 34 1.22 -12.34 -18.86
N TYR A 35 0.45 -13.09 -18.07
CA TYR A 35 -0.62 -13.96 -18.57
C TYR A 35 -1.98 -13.27 -18.63
N SER A 36 -2.16 -12.16 -17.92
CA SER A 36 -3.38 -11.36 -17.92
C SER A 36 -3.10 -9.99 -17.33
N SER A 37 -3.21 -8.95 -18.17
CA SER A 37 -3.00 -7.55 -17.80
C SER A 37 -4.07 -7.02 -16.84
N PHE A 38 -5.23 -7.67 -16.77
CA PHE A 38 -6.34 -7.31 -15.88
C PHE A 38 -6.15 -7.84 -14.46
N LEU A 39 -5.22 -8.77 -14.23
CA LEU A 39 -5.00 -9.31 -12.89
C LEU A 39 -4.35 -8.28 -11.99
N ARG A 40 -4.85 -8.21 -10.76
CA ARG A 40 -4.33 -7.38 -9.68
C ARG A 40 -3.60 -8.29 -8.71
N VAL A 41 -2.28 -8.29 -8.80
CA VAL A 41 -1.41 -9.09 -7.94
C VAL A 41 -0.86 -8.17 -6.86
N HIS A 42 -1.09 -8.53 -5.61
CA HIS A 42 -0.48 -7.86 -4.46
C HIS A 42 1.04 -7.96 -4.55
N TRP A 43 1.72 -6.82 -4.39
CA TRP A 43 3.18 -6.78 -4.27
C TRP A 43 3.62 -6.35 -2.87
N ALA A 44 3.04 -5.26 -2.37
CA ALA A 44 3.31 -4.74 -1.04
C ALA A 44 2.16 -3.86 -0.54
N THR A 45 2.11 -3.64 0.76
CA THR A 45 1.27 -2.62 1.41
C THR A 45 2.17 -1.72 2.24
N PHE A 46 1.91 -0.41 2.15
CA PHE A 46 2.60 0.66 2.85
C PHE A 46 1.63 1.21 3.90
N ASP A 47 1.88 0.93 5.16
CA ASP A 47 0.98 1.20 6.29
C ASP A 47 1.75 1.76 7.51
N ALA A 48 2.79 2.57 7.25
CA ALA A 48 3.53 3.24 8.31
C ALA A 48 2.65 4.25 9.05
N VAL A 49 2.98 4.48 10.33
CA VAL A 49 2.26 5.39 11.23
C VAL A 49 2.39 6.87 10.86
N ASP A 50 3.28 7.20 9.92
CA ASP A 50 3.57 8.54 9.41
C ASP A 50 2.46 9.12 8.50
N GLY A 51 1.42 8.33 8.20
CA GLY A 51 0.20 8.76 7.53
C GLY A 51 0.18 8.57 6.01
N ILE A 52 -0.98 8.83 5.41
CA ILE A 52 -1.27 8.53 3.99
C ILE A 52 -0.28 9.14 3.00
N ASP A 53 0.15 10.40 3.20
CA ASP A 53 1.08 11.07 2.28
C ASP A 53 2.46 10.38 2.26
N TYR A 54 2.93 9.91 3.42
CA TYR A 54 4.16 9.15 3.53
C TYR A 54 4.04 7.81 2.82
N ASN A 55 2.97 7.07 3.09
CA ASN A 55 2.73 5.75 2.51
C ASN A 55 2.54 5.83 0.98
N ARG A 56 1.77 6.81 0.50
CA ARG A 56 1.56 7.09 -0.92
C ARG A 56 2.84 7.46 -1.63
N GLY A 57 3.60 8.41 -1.08
CA GLY A 57 4.86 8.85 -1.67
C GLY A 57 5.88 7.71 -1.81
N ASN A 58 6.00 6.85 -0.80
CA ASN A 58 6.87 5.68 -0.84
C ASN A 58 6.38 4.62 -1.84
N CYS A 59 5.07 4.36 -1.88
CA CYS A 59 4.50 3.44 -2.85
C CYS A 59 4.77 3.91 -4.29
N GLU A 60 4.47 5.16 -4.60
CA GLU A 60 4.61 5.70 -5.95
C GLU A 60 6.06 5.76 -6.40
N MET A 61 6.97 6.09 -5.48
CA MET A 61 8.41 5.98 -5.72
C MET A 61 8.82 4.55 -6.11
N ALA A 62 8.37 3.56 -5.34
CA ALA A 62 8.66 2.15 -5.63
C ALA A 62 8.07 1.73 -6.99
N ALA A 63 6.82 2.11 -7.29
CA ALA A 63 6.18 1.82 -8.57
C ALA A 63 6.99 2.38 -9.74
N ARG A 64 7.37 3.66 -9.69
CA ARG A 64 8.14 4.32 -10.76
C ARG A 64 9.50 3.67 -11.01
N VAL A 65 10.24 3.32 -9.95
CA VAL A 65 11.53 2.63 -10.07
C VAL A 65 11.36 1.22 -10.64
N LEU A 66 10.35 0.47 -10.19
CA LEU A 66 10.08 -0.87 -10.70
C LEU A 66 9.67 -0.85 -12.17
N ASN A 67 8.85 0.12 -12.58
CA ASN A 67 8.47 0.32 -13.98
C ASN A 67 9.67 0.73 -14.84
N ALA A 68 10.56 1.59 -14.35
CA ALA A 68 11.81 1.92 -15.05
C ALA A 68 12.70 0.68 -15.23
N ASN A 69 12.78 -0.18 -14.21
CA ASN A 69 13.51 -1.45 -14.29
C ASN A 69 12.89 -2.42 -15.31
N LEU A 70 11.55 -2.47 -15.42
CA LEU A 70 10.87 -3.26 -16.46
C LEU A 70 11.19 -2.76 -17.87
N ALA A 71 11.18 -1.44 -18.07
CA ALA A 71 11.51 -0.83 -19.36
C ALA A 71 12.95 -1.14 -19.75
N ALA A 72 13.91 -0.83 -18.87
CA ALA A 72 15.34 -1.10 -19.10
C ALA A 72 15.62 -2.60 -19.34
N SER A 73 14.94 -3.50 -18.62
CA SER A 73 15.08 -4.95 -18.81
C SER A 73 14.56 -5.44 -20.16
N SER A 74 13.53 -4.78 -20.71
CA SER A 74 12.97 -5.11 -22.02
C SER A 74 13.91 -4.66 -23.13
N GLU A 75 14.43 -3.43 -23.02
CA GLU A 75 15.44 -2.88 -23.93
C GLU A 75 16.71 -3.74 -23.97
N ALA A 76 17.26 -4.09 -22.81
CA ALA A 76 18.47 -4.91 -22.71
C ALA A 76 18.32 -6.30 -23.36
N LYS A 77 17.09 -6.81 -23.45
CA LYS A 77 16.77 -8.11 -24.09
C LYS A 77 16.31 -7.97 -25.54
N SER A 78 16.35 -6.76 -26.11
CA SER A 78 15.81 -6.45 -27.44
C SER A 78 14.34 -6.91 -27.60
N ARG A 79 13.56 -6.77 -26.53
CA ARG A 79 12.13 -7.09 -26.51
C ARG A 79 11.32 -5.81 -26.46
N GLN A 80 10.17 -5.82 -27.12
CA GLN A 80 9.18 -4.77 -26.94
C GLN A 80 8.75 -4.74 -25.47
N ALA A 81 8.79 -3.57 -24.84
CA ALA A 81 8.15 -3.39 -23.54
C ALA A 81 6.66 -3.74 -23.67
N SER A 82 6.15 -4.56 -22.75
CA SER A 82 4.72 -4.85 -22.71
C SER A 82 4.02 -3.61 -22.13
N PRO A 83 3.22 -2.88 -22.93
CA PRO A 83 2.59 -1.63 -22.46
C PRO A 83 1.60 -1.91 -21.32
N ASP A 84 1.05 -3.12 -21.31
CA ASP A 84 0.07 -3.57 -20.35
C ASP A 84 0.71 -4.25 -19.13
N LEU A 85 2.02 -4.16 -18.92
CA LEU A 85 2.68 -4.69 -17.72
C LEU A 85 3.31 -3.58 -16.89
N GLY A 86 2.96 -3.54 -15.61
CA GLY A 86 3.55 -2.58 -14.71
C GLY A 86 3.07 -2.67 -13.28
N PHE A 87 3.51 -1.69 -12.51
CA PHE A 87 3.29 -1.50 -11.10
C PHE A 87 2.53 -0.18 -10.87
N TRP A 88 1.58 -0.17 -9.93
CA TRP A 88 0.80 1.01 -9.58
C TRP A 88 0.31 0.97 -8.13
N CYS A 89 -0.07 2.14 -7.61
CA CYS A 89 -0.47 2.32 -6.21
C CYS A 89 -1.94 2.71 -6.10
N GLU A 90 -2.66 2.14 -5.13
CA GLU A 90 -4.02 2.55 -4.78
C GLU A 90 -4.19 2.64 -3.27
N ASP A 91 -5.07 3.55 -2.83
CA ASP A 91 -5.35 3.72 -1.40
C ASP A 91 -6.08 2.49 -0.85
N GLY A 92 -5.81 2.20 0.42
CA GLY A 92 -6.33 1.07 1.15
C GLY A 92 -5.48 -0.19 1.06
N VAL A 93 -5.95 -1.20 1.79
CA VAL A 93 -5.40 -2.55 1.78
C VAL A 93 -5.70 -3.28 0.47
N PHE A 94 -5.02 -4.41 0.26
CA PHE A 94 -5.18 -5.20 -0.95
C PHE A 94 -6.63 -5.53 -1.27
N ASP A 95 -7.04 -5.16 -2.49
CA ASP A 95 -8.28 -5.60 -3.11
C ASP A 95 -8.00 -6.22 -4.49
N GLN A 96 -8.49 -7.44 -4.65
CA GLN A 96 -8.45 -8.19 -5.91
C GLN A 96 -9.46 -7.67 -6.93
N THR A 97 -10.44 -6.86 -6.52
CA THR A 97 -11.40 -6.21 -7.40
C THR A 97 -10.85 -4.90 -7.97
N GLY A 98 -11.38 -4.47 -9.12
CA GLY A 98 -10.93 -3.26 -9.82
C GLY A 98 -10.19 -3.55 -11.12
N ASN A 99 -9.75 -2.50 -11.79
CA ASN A 99 -9.04 -2.57 -13.08
C ASN A 99 -7.57 -2.20 -12.91
N ALA A 100 -6.70 -2.77 -13.74
CA ALA A 100 -5.35 -2.25 -13.88
C ALA A 100 -5.38 -0.94 -14.70
N PRO A 101 -4.50 0.04 -14.40
CA PRO A 101 -4.31 1.22 -15.24
C PRO A 101 -3.91 0.86 -16.67
N LEU A 102 -4.17 1.76 -17.62
CA LEU A 102 -3.77 1.63 -19.02
C LEU A 102 -2.31 2.04 -19.27
N SER A 103 -1.68 2.70 -18.31
CA SER A 103 -0.31 3.19 -18.42
C SER A 103 0.34 3.20 -17.04
N PHE A 104 1.66 3.00 -17.03
CA PHE A 104 2.45 2.90 -15.81
C PHE A 104 3.57 3.93 -15.85
N GLU A 105 3.60 4.83 -14.87
CA GLU A 105 4.66 5.83 -14.77
C GLU A 105 6.01 5.16 -14.45
N ALA A 106 7.05 5.56 -15.17
CA ALA A 106 8.40 5.03 -15.03
C ALA A 106 9.39 6.19 -14.91
N GLU A 107 10.25 6.16 -13.89
CA GLU A 107 11.23 7.21 -13.62
C GLU A 107 12.43 6.62 -12.87
N PHE A 108 13.65 6.88 -13.35
CA PHE A 108 14.87 6.56 -12.62
C PHE A 108 15.96 7.63 -12.84
N PRO A 109 16.61 8.14 -11.78
CA PRO A 109 16.21 7.96 -10.37
C PRO A 109 14.83 8.60 -10.14
N SER A 110 14.00 8.00 -9.28
CA SER A 110 12.69 8.57 -8.98
C SER A 110 12.86 9.77 -8.05
N ALA A 111 12.61 10.98 -8.54
CA ALA A 111 12.48 12.15 -7.68
C ALA A 111 11.09 12.08 -7.03
N THR A 112 11.01 11.89 -5.71
CA THR A 112 9.76 12.12 -4.98
C THR A 112 9.47 13.62 -5.02
N THR A 113 8.78 14.08 -6.06
CA THR A 113 8.19 15.42 -6.14
C THR A 113 6.87 15.54 -5.39
N SER A 114 6.46 14.49 -4.67
CA SER A 114 5.53 14.66 -3.55
C SER A 114 6.24 15.50 -2.49
N SER A 115 5.55 16.42 -1.85
CA SER A 115 6.10 17.44 -0.96
C SER A 115 6.65 16.88 0.36
N MET A 116 7.44 15.81 0.35
CA MET A 116 8.40 15.50 1.40
C MET A 116 9.47 16.58 1.38
N ARG A 117 9.11 17.76 1.86
CA ARG A 117 10.08 18.65 2.48
C ARG A 117 10.64 17.86 3.65
N PHE A 118 11.82 17.28 3.45
CA PHE A 118 12.76 17.10 4.54
C PHE A 118 13.11 18.50 5.01
N THR A 119 12.28 19.09 5.86
CA THR A 119 12.72 20.21 6.69
C THR A 119 13.56 19.60 7.79
N ASP A 120 14.86 19.87 7.72
CA ASP A 120 15.83 19.67 8.81
C ASP A 120 15.37 20.35 10.12
#